data_AF-A0A7R9UDZ9-F1
#
_entry.id   AF-A0A7R9UDZ9-F1
#
_cell.length_a   1.000
_cell.length_b   1.000
_cell.length_c   1.000
_cell.angle_alpha   90.00
_cell.angle_beta   90.00
_cell.angle_gamma   90.00
#
_symmetry.space_group_name_H-M   'P 1'
#
loop_
_entity.id
_entity.type
_entity.pdbx_description
1 polymer ?
#
loop_
_entity_poly.entity_id
_entity_poly.type
_entity_poly.pdbx_seq_one_letter_code
_entity_poly.pdbx_strand_id
1 'polypeptide(L)'
;DAKYFAGTDSAPHEVGRKECECGCAGIFSAHAAIEMYAEVFDASGALDKLEGFLCGNGADFYKLPRNQGDGKKLVRESWVVPSSYAFGENGVVVPLRAGKEIAWKILK
;
A
#
# COMPACT_ATOMS: atom_id res chain seq x y z
N ASP A 1 -3.51 18.26 -8.57
CA ASP A 1 -4.40 19.04 -7.69
C ASP A 1 -4.23 18.48 -6.28
N ALA A 2 -3.99 19.33 -5.28
CA ALA A 2 -3.72 18.91 -3.88
C ALA A 2 -4.91 18.20 -3.21
N LYS A 3 -6.07 18.16 -3.89
CA LYS A 3 -7.27 17.44 -3.44
C LYS A 3 -7.16 15.92 -3.52
N TYR A 4 -6.15 15.38 -4.23
CA TYR A 4 -5.94 13.94 -4.38
C TYR A 4 -4.62 13.52 -3.75
N PHE A 5 -4.68 12.61 -2.78
CA PHE A 5 -3.55 12.07 -2.04
C PHE A 5 -3.81 10.64 -1.61
N ALA A 6 -2.74 9.94 -1.21
CA ALA A 6 -2.82 8.54 -0.84
C ALA A 6 -3.65 8.32 0.43
N GLY A 7 -4.51 7.30 0.35
CA GLY A 7 -5.27 6.76 1.48
C GLY A 7 -5.50 5.28 1.17
N THR A 8 -4.82 4.40 1.90
CA THR A 8 -4.77 2.97 1.54
C THR A 8 -6.08 2.25 1.81
N ASP A 9 -6.87 2.77 2.75
CA ASP A 9 -8.02 2.11 3.33
C ASP A 9 -7.72 0.65 3.72
N SER A 10 -6.48 0.41 4.19
CA SER A 10 -6.05 -0.93 4.53
C SER A 10 -6.81 -1.42 5.76
N ALA A 11 -7.69 -2.39 5.55
CA ALA A 11 -8.60 -2.94 6.54
C ALA A 11 -8.39 -4.47 6.64
N PRO A 12 -7.38 -4.93 7.41
CA PRO A 12 -7.13 -6.35 7.58
C PRO A 12 -8.23 -7.01 8.41
N HIS A 13 -8.64 -8.21 7.99
CA HIS A 13 -9.52 -9.09 8.74
C HIS A 13 -8.92 -10.49 8.73
N GLU A 14 -9.08 -11.21 9.84
CA GLU A 14 -8.72 -12.63 9.89
C GLU A 14 -9.42 -13.42 8.77
N VAL A 15 -8.74 -14.42 8.22
CA VAL A 15 -9.26 -15.24 7.11
C VAL A 15 -10.65 -15.79 7.41
N GLY A 16 -10.89 -16.33 8.61
CA GLY A 16 -12.20 -16.87 8.99
C GLY A 16 -13.33 -15.83 9.07
N ARG A 17 -13.00 -14.53 9.16
CA ARG A 17 -13.96 -13.41 9.11
C ARG A 17 -14.22 -12.94 7.67
N LYS A 18 -13.38 -13.33 6.71
CA LYS A 18 -13.48 -12.99 5.29
C LYS A 18 -14.11 -14.11 4.48
N GLU A 19 -13.65 -15.33 4.69
CA GLU A 19 -14.04 -16.55 3.96
C GLU A 19 -15.16 -17.29 4.72
N CYS A 20 -16.28 -16.59 4.93
CA CYS A 20 -17.46 -17.11 5.59
C CYS A 20 -18.74 -16.64 4.88
N GLU A 21 -19.90 -17.14 5.31
CA GLU A 21 -21.20 -16.83 4.68
C GLU A 21 -21.52 -15.31 4.68
N CYS A 22 -20.99 -14.57 5.65
CA CYS A 22 -21.14 -13.12 5.76
C CYS A 22 -19.76 -12.46 5.96
N GLY A 23 -18.90 -12.61 4.96
CA GLY A 23 -17.53 -12.10 4.99
C GLY A 23 -17.44 -10.58 5.19
N CYS A 24 -16.55 -10.13 6.09
CA CYS A 24 -16.31 -8.72 6.35
C CYS A 24 -15.77 -7.98 5.11
N ALA A 25 -16.22 -6.74 4.89
CA ALA A 25 -15.66 -5.86 3.87
C ALA A 25 -14.34 -5.25 4.36
N GLY A 26 -13.31 -5.25 3.50
CA GLY A 26 -11.97 -4.73 3.83
C GLY A 26 -10.86 -5.47 3.09
N ILE A 27 -9.80 -4.76 2.72
CA ILE A 27 -8.64 -5.29 1.99
C ILE A 27 -7.36 -4.95 2.76
N PHE A 28 -6.49 -5.94 2.97
CA PHE A 28 -5.19 -5.69 3.59
C PHE A 28 -4.15 -5.26 2.54
N SER A 29 -4.02 -3.94 2.33
CA SER A 29 -3.12 -3.34 1.33
C SER A 29 -1.84 -2.74 1.92
N ALA A 30 -1.80 -2.46 3.23
CA ALA A 30 -0.68 -1.74 3.87
C ALA A 30 0.69 -2.43 3.73
N HIS A 31 0.73 -3.76 3.53
CA HIS A 31 1.97 -4.53 3.42
C HIS A 31 2.86 -4.12 2.22
N ALA A 32 2.28 -3.56 1.15
CA ALA A 32 2.99 -3.17 -0.08
C ALA A 32 2.33 -1.96 -0.77
N ALA A 33 1.68 -1.09 0.01
CA ALA A 33 0.86 -0.02 -0.56
C ALA A 33 1.65 0.95 -1.45
N ILE A 34 2.86 1.34 -1.02
CA ILE A 34 3.71 2.28 -1.76
C ILE A 34 4.11 1.67 -3.11
N GLU A 35 4.51 0.41 -3.11
CA GLU A 35 4.89 -0.33 -4.31
C GLU A 35 3.71 -0.49 -5.28
N MET A 36 2.52 -0.80 -4.78
CA MET A 36 1.31 -0.90 -5.61
C MET A 36 0.90 0.45 -6.21
N TYR A 37 1.02 1.56 -5.46
CA TYR A 37 0.83 2.88 -6.05
C TYR A 37 1.89 3.19 -7.12
N ALA A 38 3.15 2.80 -6.89
CA ALA A 38 4.21 2.98 -7.87
C ALA A 38 3.90 2.23 -9.18
N GLU A 39 3.40 1.00 -9.13
CA GLU A 39 2.96 0.27 -10.33
C GLU A 39 1.87 1.00 -11.12
N VAL A 40 0.86 1.57 -10.43
CA VAL A 40 -0.23 2.30 -11.08
C VAL A 40 0.28 3.58 -11.75
N PHE A 41 1.13 4.35 -11.05
CA PHE A 41 1.69 5.58 -11.59
C PHE A 41 2.68 5.30 -12.74
N ASP A 42 3.47 4.24 -12.63
CA ASP A 42 4.39 3.78 -13.67
C ASP A 42 3.65 3.34 -14.94
N ALA A 43 2.64 2.47 -14.79
CA ALA A 43 1.80 2.04 -15.91
C ALA A 43 1.08 3.21 -16.60
N SER A 44 0.84 4.30 -15.86
CA SER A 44 0.24 5.53 -16.38
C SER A 44 1.26 6.55 -16.93
N GLY A 45 2.56 6.22 -16.95
CA GLY A 45 3.62 7.14 -17.37
C GLY A 45 3.72 8.41 -16.52
N ALA A 46 3.35 8.32 -15.24
CA ALA A 46 3.15 9.46 -14.34
C ALA A 46 3.96 9.36 -13.04
N LEU A 47 5.08 8.64 -13.02
CA LEU A 47 5.93 8.46 -11.83
C LEU A 47 6.40 9.78 -11.21
N ASP A 48 6.57 10.82 -12.02
CA ASP A 48 6.89 12.20 -11.59
C ASP A 48 5.85 12.77 -10.62
N LYS A 49 4.62 12.26 -10.63
CA LYS A 49 3.52 12.69 -9.76
C LYS A 49 3.39 11.86 -8.49
N LEU A 50 4.09 10.72 -8.38
CA LEU A 50 3.93 9.77 -7.28
C LEU A 50 4.31 10.39 -5.94
N GLU A 51 5.42 11.13 -5.88
CA GLU A 51 5.88 11.79 -4.65
C GLU A 51 4.86 12.81 -4.12
N GLY A 52 4.31 13.64 -5.02
CA GLY A 52 3.26 14.58 -4.66
C GLY A 52 2.04 13.86 -4.07
N PHE A 53 1.61 12.77 -4.68
CA PHE A 53 0.47 11.97 -4.23
C PHE A 53 0.70 11.27 -2.88
N LEU A 54 1.88 10.68 -2.67
CA LEU A 54 2.21 9.93 -1.45
C LEU A 54 2.61 10.81 -0.26
N CYS A 55 3.25 11.95 -0.51
CA CYS A 55 3.95 12.72 0.53
C CYS A 55 3.44 14.15 0.69
N GLY A 56 3.23 14.87 -0.43
CA GLY A 56 3.02 16.32 -0.41
C GLY A 56 1.54 16.73 -0.26
N ASN A 57 0.70 16.24 -1.17
CA ASN A 57 -0.68 16.70 -1.34
C ASN A 57 -1.50 16.52 -0.05
N GLY A 58 -1.34 15.39 0.64
CA GLY A 58 -2.04 15.11 1.90
C GLY A 58 -1.59 16.02 3.05
N ALA A 59 -0.27 16.22 3.20
CA ALA A 59 0.26 17.12 4.22
C ALA A 59 -0.26 18.56 4.02
N ASP A 60 -0.24 19.05 2.78
CA ASP A 60 -0.76 20.38 2.44
C ASP A 60 -2.27 20.48 2.72
N PHE A 61 -3.05 19.46 2.35
CA PHE A 61 -4.49 19.43 2.57
C PHE A 61 -4.85 19.47 4.06
N TYR A 62 -4.17 18.67 4.88
CA TYR A 62 -4.36 18.64 6.33
C TYR A 62 -3.63 19.78 7.07
N LYS A 63 -2.92 20.67 6.36
CA LYS A 63 -2.12 21.77 6.92
C LYS A 63 -1.05 21.30 7.91
N LEU A 64 -0.45 20.15 7.64
CA LEU A 64 0.65 19.58 8.39
C LEU A 64 1.99 19.91 7.71
N PRO A 65 3.11 20.00 8.46
CA PRO A 65 4.42 20.10 7.86
C PRO A 65 4.71 18.90 6.96
N ARG A 66 5.31 19.14 5.79
CA ARG A 66 5.85 18.06 4.96
C ARG A 66 7.02 17.38 5.68
N ASN A 67 7.18 16.08 5.47
CA ASN A 67 8.29 15.29 6.01
C ASN A 67 9.65 15.89 5.58
N GLN A 68 10.63 15.92 6.49
CA GLN A 68 11.96 16.55 6.29
C GLN A 68 13.13 15.55 6.18
N GLY A 69 12.86 14.25 6.15
CA GLY A 69 13.91 13.20 6.09
C GLY A 69 14.35 12.86 4.66
N ASP A 70 15.36 11.99 4.54
CA ASP A 70 16.00 11.56 3.28
C ASP A 70 15.10 10.75 2.32
N GLY A 71 13.80 10.63 2.63
CA GLY A 71 12.85 9.85 1.86
C GLY A 71 13.07 8.35 1.93
N LYS A 72 12.36 7.62 1.07
CA LYS A 72 12.53 6.17 0.87
C LYS A 72 12.82 5.90 -0.59
N LYS A 73 13.75 4.99 -0.86
CA LYS A 73 14.13 4.63 -2.23
C LYS A 73 13.25 3.48 -2.72
N LEU A 74 12.57 3.70 -3.83
CA LEU A 74 11.88 2.66 -4.60
C LEU A 74 12.77 2.20 -5.74
N VAL A 75 12.83 0.89 -5.94
CA VAL A 75 13.54 0.27 -7.07
C VAL A 75 12.60 -0.61 -7.86
N ARG A 76 12.83 -0.70 -9.17
CA ARG A 76 12.18 -1.67 -10.07
C ARG A 76 12.80 -3.04 -9.85
N GLU A 77 12.38 -3.69 -8.77
CA GLU A 77 12.78 -5.04 -8.42
C GLU A 77 11.52 -5.82 -8.09
N SER A 78 11.26 -6.87 -8.86
CA SER A 78 10.08 -7.70 -8.66
C SER A 78 10.24 -8.60 -7.44
N TRP A 79 9.18 -8.76 -6.66
CA TRP A 79 9.14 -9.70 -5.54
C TRP A 79 7.74 -10.29 -5.40
N VAL A 80 7.68 -11.51 -4.83
CA VAL A 80 6.42 -12.23 -4.63
C VAL A 80 5.86 -11.90 -3.26
N VAL A 81 4.61 -11.46 -3.21
CA VAL A 81 3.89 -11.20 -1.96
C VAL A 81 3.66 -12.52 -1.22
N PRO A 82 4.00 -12.61 0.08
CA PRO A 82 3.65 -13.75 0.92
C PRO A 82 2.17 -14.13 0.81
N SER A 83 1.86 -15.43 0.88
CA SER A 83 0.47 -15.91 0.82
C SER A 83 -0.37 -15.44 2.01
N SER A 84 0.27 -15.15 3.14
CA SER A 84 -0.38 -14.71 4.38
C SER A 84 0.61 -14.00 5.30
N TYR A 85 0.08 -13.22 6.23
CA TYR A 85 0.82 -12.65 7.36
C TYR A 85 0.18 -13.08 8.68
N ALA A 86 0.98 -13.16 9.75
CA ALA A 86 0.45 -13.35 11.10
C ALA A 86 -0.41 -12.15 11.49
N PHE A 87 -1.55 -12.40 12.14
CA PHE A 87 -2.51 -11.37 12.50
C PHE A 87 -3.28 -11.75 13.78
N GLY A 88 -3.26 -10.88 14.79
CA GLY A 88 -3.75 -11.24 16.13
C GLY A 88 -2.84 -12.24 16.84
N GLU A 89 -3.33 -12.89 17.91
CA GLU A 89 -2.53 -13.84 18.69
C GLU A 89 -2.25 -15.15 17.94
N ASN A 90 -3.26 -15.69 17.25
CA ASN A 90 -3.18 -16.99 16.56
C ASN A 90 -3.79 -16.96 15.14
N GLY A 91 -4.11 -15.78 14.62
CA GLY A 91 -4.77 -15.62 13.32
C GLY A 91 -3.81 -15.37 12.17
N VAL A 92 -4.38 -15.40 10.97
CA VAL A 92 -3.69 -15.04 9.73
C VAL A 92 -4.56 -14.08 8.93
N VAL A 93 -3.91 -13.18 8.18
CA VAL A 93 -4.55 -12.30 7.20
C VAL A 93 -3.97 -12.59 5.82
N VAL A 94 -4.85 -12.64 4.82
CA VAL A 94 -4.45 -12.73 3.41
C VAL A 94 -4.29 -11.31 2.87
N PRO A 95 -3.08 -10.93 2.41
CA PRO A 95 -2.84 -9.62 1.83
C PRO A 95 -3.47 -9.48 0.44
N LEU A 96 -3.73 -8.24 0.01
CA LEU A 96 -3.96 -7.96 -1.40
C LEU A 96 -2.77 -8.46 -2.22
N ARG A 97 -3.01 -9.08 -3.38
CA ARG A 97 -1.98 -9.70 -4.23
C ARG A 97 -1.21 -10.87 -3.59
N ALA A 98 -1.76 -11.56 -2.58
CA ALA A 98 -1.16 -12.77 -2.03
C ALA A 98 -0.70 -13.77 -3.10
N GLY A 99 0.57 -14.19 -3.04
CA GLY A 99 1.19 -15.12 -4.00
C GLY A 99 1.40 -14.55 -5.41
N LYS A 100 1.21 -13.24 -5.62
CA LYS A 100 1.46 -12.55 -6.89
C LYS A 100 2.71 -11.68 -6.81
N GLU A 101 3.24 -11.34 -7.97
CA GLU A 101 4.38 -10.43 -8.09
C GLU A 101 3.95 -8.97 -8.00
N ILE A 102 4.80 -8.16 -7.36
CA ILE A 102 4.79 -6.69 -7.39
C ILE A 102 6.11 -6.24 -8.02
N ALA A 103 6.05 -5.32 -8.98
CA ALA A 103 7.20 -4.92 -9.81
C ALA A 103 8.14 -3.89 -9.16
N TRP A 104 7.71 -3.29 -8.06
CA TRP A 104 8.45 -2.29 -7.29
C TRP A 104 8.74 -2.81 -5.89
N LYS A 105 9.84 -2.31 -5.30
CA LYS A 105 10.26 -2.67 -3.94
C LYS A 105 10.81 -1.46 -3.22
N ILE A 106 10.36 -1.23 -1.98
CA ILE A 106 10.98 -0.26 -1.09
C ILE A 106 12.30 -0.82 -0.55
N LEU A 107 13.37 -0.03 -0.62
CA LEU A 107 14.62 -0.36 0.05
C LEU A 107 14.52 0.04 1.52
N LYS A 108 14.90 -0.90 2.41
CA LYS A 108 14.91 -0.70 3.85
C LYS A 108 16.06 0.19 4.28
#